data_AF-A0A9D2NXN0-F1
#
_entry.id   AF-A0A9D2NXN0-F1
#
_cell.length_a   1.000
_cell.length_b   1.000
_cell.length_c   1.000
_cell.angle_alpha   90.00
_cell.angle_beta   90.00
_cell.angle_gamma   90.00
#
_symmetry.space_group_name_H-M   'P 1'
#
loop_
_entity.id
_entity.type
_entity.pdbx_description
1 polymer ?
#
loop_
_entity_poly.entity_id
_entity_poly.type
_entity_poly.pdbx_seq_one_letter_code
_entity_poly.pdbx_strand_id
1 'polypeptide(L)'
;MKLSIKANLALAAFLAVCLVPSAGMLLLPEGEAAANQALAPAPQVFRADGSFNTEVLDEVTDYVADHFALRQEMITAGAALDAAVFHVSAEEDVVLGREDWLFYRETLEDYLRTAPLGEQQLFGAARTLALLREYAQSRGAELYVTVAPNKASLYPEYLPHVGEPLEGADNIDRLIPYLEAQGVPYLDLFTPFRAAEEVLYYHTDSHWNVRGAALAHDVLTAALGKTDQAPFFDSPYHQGEPHLGDLYEMVYPTGTRTEADAEFDRPFGFSYVRPIRSPEDQFIQTETPEKSGSLLMFRDSFGNLLHTFLADAYGEAAFSRAMPYTMSLLDQTGADTVLIEIVERNLEWWATEAPIFPAPERVLSGTPPLGEARAQLAVTEDSLLEGYVRLEGRLTGAVDPDSPVYVQLGEALYEASPVGEAGEGTPFTLYVPAEEAQRPAELLYQSGGQLYTTGAI
;
A
#
# COMPACT_ATOMS: atom_id res chain seq x y z
N MET A 1 26.56 -6.11 55.23
CA MET A 1 26.25 -4.74 54.76
C MET A 1 24.83 -4.38 55.16
N LYS A 2 24.59 -3.26 55.85
CA LYS A 2 23.25 -2.84 56.32
C LYS A 2 22.32 -2.59 55.12
N LEU A 3 21.03 -2.90 55.25
CA LEU A 3 20.01 -2.73 54.20
C LEU A 3 19.98 -1.30 53.64
N SER A 4 20.19 -0.30 54.51
CA SER A 4 20.29 1.11 54.11
C SER A 4 21.46 1.43 53.20
N ILE A 5 22.60 0.74 53.35
CA ILE A 5 23.78 0.92 52.49
C ILE A 5 23.50 0.33 51.11
N LYS A 6 22.81 -0.82 51.04
CA LYS A 6 22.37 -1.42 49.77
C LYS A 6 21.38 -0.50 49.03
N ALA A 7 20.40 0.03 49.73
CA ALA A 7 19.40 0.94 49.16
C ALA A 7 20.04 2.24 48.63
N ASN A 8 20.96 2.84 49.39
CA ASN A 8 21.64 4.06 48.97
C ASN A 8 22.55 3.82 47.75
N LEU A 9 23.23 2.67 47.69
CA LEU A 9 24.04 2.30 46.52
C LEU A 9 23.17 2.06 45.28
N ALA A 10 22.03 1.39 45.42
CA ALA A 10 21.09 1.18 44.32
C ALA A 10 20.50 2.51 43.82
N LEU A 11 20.11 3.41 44.72
CA LEU A 11 19.60 4.73 44.37
C LEU A 11 20.67 5.60 43.68
N ALA A 12 21.90 5.57 44.19
CA ALA A 12 23.01 6.31 43.56
C ALA A 12 23.34 5.76 42.17
N ALA A 13 23.32 4.45 41.99
CA ALA A 13 23.51 3.82 40.68
C ALA A 13 22.36 4.19 39.71
N PHE A 14 21.11 4.15 40.17
CA PHE A 14 19.95 4.56 39.38
C PHE A 14 20.05 6.02 38.93
N LEU A 15 20.33 6.94 39.86
CA LEU A 15 20.51 8.36 39.53
C LEU A 15 21.70 8.58 38.58
N ALA A 16 22.79 7.84 38.75
CA ALA A 16 23.94 7.92 37.84
C ALA A 16 23.56 7.47 36.42
N VAL A 17 22.77 6.40 36.28
CA VAL A 17 22.24 5.93 34.99
C VAL A 17 21.31 6.97 34.37
N CYS A 18 20.42 7.59 35.15
CA CYS A 18 19.52 8.64 34.64
C CYS A 18 20.27 9.89 34.14
N LEU A 19 21.51 10.13 34.59
CA LEU A 19 22.33 11.25 34.14
C LEU A 19 23.13 10.94 32.87
N VAL A 20 23.22 9.67 32.46
CA VAL A 20 24.00 9.26 31.28
C VAL A 20 23.52 9.94 29.99
N PRO A 21 22.21 10.03 29.68
CA PRO A 21 21.75 10.69 28.47
C PRO A 21 22.10 12.18 28.44
N SER A 22 21.90 12.90 29.55
CA SER A 22 22.19 14.34 29.65
C SER A 22 23.69 14.64 29.60
N ALA A 23 24.52 13.80 30.22
CA ALA A 23 25.97 13.93 30.12
C ALA A 23 26.47 13.57 28.71
N GLY A 24 25.83 12.58 28.07
CA GLY A 24 26.13 12.17 26.70
C GLY A 24 25.88 13.27 25.69
N MET A 25 24.82 14.07 25.84
CA MET A 25 24.54 15.22 24.93
C MET A 25 25.68 16.25 24.89
N LEU A 26 26.53 16.31 25.92
CA LEU A 26 27.68 17.22 25.97
C LEU A 26 28.96 16.63 25.37
N LEU A 27 29.03 15.30 25.23
CA LEU A 27 30.26 14.55 24.98
C LEU A 27 30.22 13.70 23.71
N LEU A 28 29.03 13.30 23.27
CA LEU A 28 28.81 12.48 22.10
C LEU A 28 28.28 13.35 20.95
N PRO A 29 28.62 13.01 19.70
CA PRO A 29 27.97 13.62 18.54
C PRO A 29 26.47 13.29 18.55
N GLU A 30 25.67 14.16 17.93
CA GLU A 30 24.24 13.92 17.75
C GLU A 30 24.02 12.63 16.95
N GLY A 31 23.08 11.81 17.41
CA GLY A 31 22.71 10.56 16.76
C GLY A 31 21.93 10.81 15.47
N GLU A 32 21.99 9.86 14.55
CA GLU A 32 21.16 9.89 13.35
C GLU A 32 19.71 9.52 13.69
N ALA A 33 18.77 10.05 12.91
CA ALA A 33 17.36 9.69 13.01
C ALA A 33 17.17 8.20 12.69
N ALA A 34 16.23 7.53 13.37
CA ALA A 34 15.77 6.20 12.92
C ALA A 34 15.07 6.34 11.55
N ALA A 35 14.94 5.23 10.81
CA ALA A 35 14.30 5.23 9.50
C ALA A 35 12.93 5.94 9.54
N ASN A 36 12.74 6.92 8.64
CA ASN A 36 11.54 7.77 8.51
C ASN A 36 11.21 8.72 9.68
N GLN A 37 12.11 8.91 10.66
CA GLN A 37 11.90 9.85 11.76
C GLN A 37 12.30 11.30 11.37
N ALA A 38 11.38 12.26 11.52
CA ALA A 38 11.67 13.68 11.44
C ALA A 38 11.98 14.23 12.85
N LEU A 39 13.22 14.62 13.10
CA LEU A 39 13.64 15.16 14.39
C LEU A 39 13.31 16.66 14.49
N ALA A 40 12.97 17.11 15.70
CA ALA A 40 12.74 18.52 15.98
C ALA A 40 13.97 19.38 15.62
N PRO A 41 13.81 20.48 14.87
CA PRO A 41 14.93 21.35 14.55
C PRO A 41 15.48 22.04 15.80
N ALA A 42 16.73 22.51 15.74
CA ALA A 42 17.33 23.26 16.83
C ALA A 42 16.48 24.50 17.19
N PRO A 43 16.19 24.73 18.47
CA PRO A 43 15.29 25.78 18.92
C PRO A 43 15.81 27.18 18.56
N GLN A 44 14.93 28.05 18.10
CA GLN A 44 15.28 29.40 17.67
C GLN A 44 14.76 30.44 18.66
N VAL A 45 15.67 31.27 19.20
CA VAL A 45 15.33 32.33 20.16
C VAL A 45 14.55 33.49 19.49
N PHE A 46 14.77 33.70 18.20
CA PHE A 46 14.12 34.74 17.41
C PHE A 46 13.52 34.15 16.15
N ARG A 47 12.35 34.63 15.75
CA ARG A 47 11.72 34.28 14.48
C ARG A 47 12.45 34.96 13.32
N ALA A 48 12.16 34.55 12.09
CA ALA A 48 12.76 35.10 10.87
C ALA A 48 12.51 36.62 10.69
N ASP A 49 11.45 37.16 11.31
CA ASP A 49 11.11 38.59 11.32
C ASP A 49 11.82 39.39 12.44
N GLY A 50 12.66 38.73 13.25
CA GLY A 50 13.39 39.33 14.38
C GLY A 50 12.59 39.46 15.67
N SER A 51 11.33 39.01 15.70
CA SER A 51 10.54 38.96 16.93
C SER A 51 11.01 37.84 17.87
N PHE A 52 10.77 38.00 19.17
CA PHE A 52 11.08 36.96 20.15
C PHE A 52 10.17 35.74 19.93
N ASN A 53 10.77 34.55 19.94
CA ASN A 53 10.02 33.32 19.81
C ASN A 53 9.37 32.94 21.14
N THR A 54 8.04 32.96 21.18
CA THR A 54 7.26 32.59 22.37
C THR A 54 7.22 31.09 22.62
N GLU A 55 7.55 30.29 21.61
CA GLU A 55 7.53 28.82 21.63
C GLU A 55 8.92 28.22 21.91
N VAL A 56 9.94 29.04 22.18
CA VAL A 56 11.33 28.57 22.34
C VAL A 56 11.50 27.50 23.43
N LEU A 57 10.69 27.52 24.49
CA LEU A 57 10.75 26.50 25.55
C LEU A 57 10.12 25.18 25.11
N ASP A 58 9.08 25.23 24.29
CA ASP A 58 8.45 24.05 23.71
C ASP A 58 9.41 23.44 22.68
N GLU A 59 10.00 24.26 21.80
CA GLU A 59 11.04 23.82 20.85
C GLU A 59 12.27 23.20 21.56
N VAL A 60 12.72 23.77 22.70
CA VAL A 60 13.80 23.17 23.50
C VAL A 60 13.38 21.83 24.08
N THR A 61 12.13 21.70 24.53
CA THR A 61 11.60 20.46 25.09
C THR A 61 11.54 19.38 24.02
N ASP A 62 11.00 19.71 22.85
CA ASP A 62 10.90 18.81 21.70
C ASP A 62 12.31 18.42 21.21
N TYR A 63 13.23 19.38 21.08
CA TYR A 63 14.61 19.11 20.71
C TYR A 63 15.30 18.16 21.69
N VAL A 64 15.20 18.39 23.00
CA VAL A 64 15.83 17.52 24.00
C VAL A 64 15.17 16.13 24.01
N ALA A 65 13.86 16.03 23.79
CA ALA A 65 13.15 14.75 23.68
C ALA A 65 13.60 13.93 22.45
N ASP A 66 13.98 14.61 21.37
CA ASP A 66 14.43 13.98 20.13
C ASP A 66 15.94 13.71 20.08
N HIS A 67 16.76 14.52 20.76
CA HIS A 67 18.23 14.51 20.61
C HIS A 67 19.00 14.05 21.85
N PHE A 68 18.34 13.49 22.86
CA PHE A 68 19.08 12.98 24.02
C PHE A 68 20.04 11.85 23.62
N ALA A 69 21.25 11.86 24.19
CA ALA A 69 22.27 10.91 23.77
C ALA A 69 21.89 9.48 24.16
N LEU A 70 22.26 8.54 23.29
CA LEU A 70 21.93 7.11 23.39
C LEU A 70 20.43 6.80 23.31
N ARG A 71 19.63 7.73 22.73
CA ARG A 71 18.18 7.57 22.61
C ARG A 71 17.79 6.26 21.94
N GLN A 72 18.35 5.99 20.76
CA GLN A 72 17.97 4.81 19.97
C GLN A 72 18.39 3.51 20.67
N GLU A 73 19.55 3.51 21.34
CA GLU A 73 20.03 2.39 22.16
C GLU A 73 19.15 2.16 23.38
N MET A 74 18.68 3.23 24.03
CA MET A 74 17.75 3.14 25.17
C MET A 74 16.37 2.66 24.75
N ILE A 75 15.84 3.12 23.61
CA ILE A 75 14.59 2.63 23.03
C ILE A 75 14.73 1.14 22.73
N THR A 76 15.79 0.75 22.03
CA THR A 76 16.08 -0.65 21.70
C THR A 76 16.18 -1.52 22.96
N ALA A 77 16.90 -1.05 24.00
CA ALA A 77 17.04 -1.78 25.26
C ALA A 77 15.72 -1.88 26.04
N GLY A 78 14.90 -0.83 26.01
CA GLY A 78 13.55 -0.83 26.58
C GLY A 78 12.65 -1.83 25.88
N ALA A 79 12.59 -1.76 24.55
CA ALA A 79 11.83 -2.70 23.71
C ALA A 79 12.27 -4.15 23.94
N ALA A 80 13.57 -4.41 24.07
CA ALA A 80 14.09 -5.75 24.36
C ALA A 80 13.67 -6.23 25.75
N LEU A 81 13.62 -5.34 26.74
CA LEU A 81 13.12 -5.67 28.08
C LEU A 81 11.61 -5.95 28.06
N ASP A 82 10.81 -5.13 27.37
CA ASP A 82 9.36 -5.29 27.28
C ASP A 82 8.98 -6.58 26.56
N ALA A 83 9.65 -6.89 25.44
CA ALA A 83 9.51 -8.15 24.73
C ALA A 83 9.89 -9.35 25.61
N ALA A 84 10.99 -9.26 26.35
CA ALA A 84 11.49 -10.37 27.17
C ALA A 84 10.68 -10.61 28.46
N VAL A 85 10.12 -9.56 29.06
CA VAL A 85 9.45 -9.62 30.37
C VAL A 85 7.93 -9.73 30.22
N PHE A 86 7.35 -8.96 29.29
CA PHE A 86 5.90 -8.82 29.16
C PHE A 86 5.35 -9.45 27.86
N HIS A 87 6.22 -9.81 26.92
CA HIS A 87 5.83 -10.30 25.59
C HIS A 87 4.92 -9.31 24.84
N VAL A 88 5.21 -8.01 24.99
CA VAL A 88 4.52 -6.91 24.30
C VAL A 88 5.52 -6.13 23.45
N SER A 89 5.07 -5.66 22.29
CA SER A 89 5.86 -4.78 21.45
C SER A 89 5.89 -3.38 22.07
N ALA A 90 7.05 -2.74 22.04
CA ALA A 90 7.18 -1.31 22.34
C ALA A 90 6.70 -0.45 21.16
N GLU A 91 6.63 -1.00 19.95
CA GLU A 91 6.06 -0.35 18.79
C GLU A 91 4.62 -0.77 18.54
N GLU A 92 3.74 0.22 18.42
CA GLU A 92 2.31 0.00 18.30
C GLU A 92 2.00 -0.78 17.02
N ASP A 93 2.62 -0.46 15.89
CA ASP A 93 2.33 -1.11 14.60
C ASP A 93 2.91 -2.53 14.46
N VAL A 94 3.65 -3.02 15.45
CA VAL A 94 4.27 -4.35 15.42
C VAL A 94 3.66 -5.26 16.48
N VAL A 95 3.37 -6.50 16.08
CA VAL A 95 2.84 -7.57 16.92
C VAL A 95 3.91 -8.62 17.11
N LEU A 96 4.27 -8.89 18.38
CA LEU A 96 5.21 -9.97 18.70
C LEU A 96 4.50 -11.33 18.60
N GLY A 97 4.91 -12.12 17.62
CA GLY A 97 4.48 -13.49 17.41
C GLY A 97 5.24 -14.51 18.25
N ARG A 98 4.93 -15.78 17.98
CA ARG A 98 5.65 -16.94 18.52
C ARG A 98 6.90 -17.18 17.69
N GLU A 99 7.88 -17.86 18.29
CA GLU A 99 9.10 -18.30 17.57
C GLU A 99 9.85 -17.14 16.88
N ASP A 100 9.89 -15.98 17.53
CA ASP A 100 10.54 -14.74 17.05
C ASP A 100 9.93 -14.13 15.78
N TRP A 101 8.73 -14.54 15.36
CA TRP A 101 7.99 -13.89 14.28
C TRP A 101 7.48 -12.51 14.71
N LEU A 102 7.54 -11.55 13.80
CA LEU A 102 6.92 -10.24 13.95
C LEU A 102 5.80 -10.10 12.91
N PHE A 103 4.68 -9.51 13.27
CA PHE A 103 3.57 -9.25 12.34
C PHE A 103 3.24 -7.76 12.33
N TYR A 104 2.84 -7.26 11.17
CA TYR A 104 2.35 -5.90 11.06
C TYR A 104 0.91 -5.82 11.59
N ARG A 105 0.64 -4.91 12.52
CA ARG A 105 -0.64 -4.87 13.27
C ARG A 105 -1.84 -4.70 12.35
N GLU A 106 -1.72 -3.89 11.31
CA GLU A 106 -2.82 -3.62 10.37
C GLU A 106 -3.36 -4.92 9.73
N THR A 107 -2.53 -5.94 9.56
CA THR A 107 -2.96 -7.25 9.02
C THR A 107 -3.88 -8.04 9.95
N LEU A 108 -3.98 -7.66 11.23
CA LEU A 108 -4.85 -8.34 12.19
C LEU A 108 -6.33 -8.10 11.90
N GLU A 109 -6.72 -6.95 11.37
CA GLU A 109 -8.12 -6.68 11.07
C GLU A 109 -8.64 -7.55 9.93
N ASP A 110 -7.81 -7.79 8.92
CA ASP A 110 -8.09 -8.75 7.85
C ASP A 110 -8.18 -10.17 8.39
N TYR A 111 -7.15 -10.60 9.14
CA TYR A 111 -7.10 -11.94 9.72
C TYR A 111 -8.31 -12.21 10.63
N LEU A 112 -8.66 -11.27 11.51
CA LEU A 112 -9.77 -11.38 12.44
C LEU A 112 -11.14 -11.09 11.78
N ARG A 113 -11.15 -10.53 10.57
CA ARG A 113 -12.34 -10.11 9.81
C ARG A 113 -13.20 -9.10 10.58
N THR A 114 -12.58 -8.15 11.27
CA THR A 114 -13.27 -7.19 12.13
C THR A 114 -13.79 -5.96 11.39
N ALA A 115 -13.25 -5.67 10.20
CA ALA A 115 -13.65 -4.55 9.34
C ALA A 115 -13.81 -5.00 7.86
N PRO A 116 -14.71 -5.94 7.55
CA PRO A 116 -14.88 -6.42 6.18
C PRO A 116 -15.44 -5.33 5.26
N LEU A 117 -15.01 -5.31 4.00
CA LEU A 117 -15.50 -4.37 2.99
C LEU A 117 -17.01 -4.54 2.76
N GLY A 118 -17.73 -3.43 2.62
CA GLY A 118 -19.14 -3.43 2.25
C GLY A 118 -19.36 -3.85 0.78
N GLU A 119 -20.57 -4.31 0.46
CA GLU A 119 -20.93 -4.73 -0.91
C GLU A 119 -20.70 -3.61 -1.95
N GLN A 120 -20.96 -2.36 -1.57
CA GLN A 120 -20.69 -1.19 -2.43
C GLN A 120 -19.19 -0.98 -2.67
N GLN A 121 -18.35 -1.19 -1.66
CA GLN A 121 -16.90 -1.08 -1.79
C GLN A 121 -16.34 -2.19 -2.70
N LEU A 122 -16.82 -3.43 -2.52
CA LEU A 122 -16.43 -4.58 -3.36
C LEU A 122 -16.83 -4.38 -4.83
N PHE A 123 -18.10 -4.01 -5.07
CA PHE A 123 -18.56 -3.67 -6.40
C PHE A 123 -17.76 -2.49 -6.96
N GLY A 124 -17.52 -1.46 -6.15
CA GLY A 124 -16.88 -0.24 -6.60
C GLY A 124 -15.42 -0.45 -7.02
N ALA A 125 -14.68 -1.24 -6.24
CA ALA A 125 -13.35 -1.71 -6.59
C ALA A 125 -13.35 -2.48 -7.92
N ALA A 126 -14.19 -3.51 -8.04
CA ALA A 126 -14.25 -4.32 -9.25
C ALA A 126 -14.69 -3.52 -10.49
N ARG A 127 -15.67 -2.62 -10.34
CA ARG A 127 -16.15 -1.77 -11.44
C ARG A 127 -15.07 -0.79 -11.88
N THR A 128 -14.37 -0.17 -10.94
CA THR A 128 -13.26 0.76 -11.24
C THR A 128 -12.13 0.05 -11.99
N LEU A 129 -11.73 -1.15 -11.54
CA LEU A 129 -10.73 -1.97 -12.24
C LEU A 129 -11.20 -2.38 -13.66
N ALA A 130 -12.50 -2.61 -13.84
CA ALA A 130 -13.07 -2.88 -15.16
C ALA A 130 -12.99 -1.66 -16.09
N LEU A 131 -13.25 -0.44 -15.58
CA LEU A 131 -13.06 0.80 -16.34
C LEU A 131 -11.59 1.02 -16.72
N LEU A 132 -10.66 0.72 -15.81
CA LEU A 132 -9.22 0.74 -16.11
C LEU A 132 -8.85 -0.28 -17.20
N ARG A 133 -9.43 -1.47 -17.16
CA ARG A 133 -9.23 -2.48 -18.20
C ARG A 133 -9.77 -2.02 -19.55
N GLU A 134 -10.98 -1.45 -19.61
CA GLU A 134 -11.54 -0.87 -20.84
C GLU A 134 -10.60 0.22 -21.40
N TYR A 135 -10.07 1.08 -20.51
CA TYR A 135 -9.09 2.09 -20.89
C TYR A 135 -7.82 1.44 -21.46
N ALA A 136 -7.22 0.47 -20.77
CA ALA A 136 -6.02 -0.22 -21.24
C ALA A 136 -6.23 -0.90 -22.61
N GLN A 137 -7.36 -1.58 -22.80
CA GLN A 137 -7.71 -2.25 -24.06
C GLN A 137 -7.85 -1.27 -25.22
N SER A 138 -8.41 -0.08 -24.96
CA SER A 138 -8.49 0.96 -25.98
C SER A 138 -7.12 1.51 -26.41
N ARG A 139 -6.05 1.25 -25.63
CA ARG A 139 -4.65 1.55 -25.95
C ARG A 139 -3.88 0.33 -26.49
N GLY A 140 -4.55 -0.80 -26.66
CA GLY A 140 -3.93 -2.04 -27.14
C GLY A 140 -3.22 -2.86 -26.07
N ALA A 141 -3.51 -2.61 -24.79
CA ALA A 141 -2.96 -3.34 -23.66
C ALA A 141 -4.00 -4.20 -22.95
N GLU A 142 -3.59 -5.32 -22.36
CA GLU A 142 -4.43 -6.10 -21.44
C GLU A 142 -4.06 -5.79 -19.97
N LEU A 143 -5.08 -5.64 -19.12
CA LEU A 143 -4.92 -5.35 -17.70
C LEU A 143 -5.23 -6.58 -16.85
N TYR A 144 -4.34 -6.85 -15.91
CA TYR A 144 -4.43 -7.92 -14.92
C TYR A 144 -4.27 -7.33 -13.52
N VAL A 145 -4.90 -7.97 -12.53
CA VAL A 145 -4.74 -7.61 -11.12
C VAL A 145 -4.28 -8.81 -10.32
N THR A 146 -3.46 -8.60 -9.31
CA THR A 146 -2.97 -9.64 -8.40
C THR A 146 -2.90 -9.10 -6.99
N VAL A 147 -3.09 -9.98 -6.00
CA VAL A 147 -3.08 -9.60 -4.59
C VAL A 147 -2.05 -10.44 -3.85
N ALA A 148 -1.07 -9.79 -3.23
CA ALA A 148 -0.10 -10.48 -2.38
C ALA A 148 -0.76 -10.83 -1.03
N PRO A 149 -0.70 -12.08 -0.57
CA PRO A 149 -1.32 -12.46 0.71
C PRO A 149 -0.63 -11.77 1.89
N ASN A 150 -1.37 -11.46 2.95
CA ASN A 150 -0.75 -11.00 4.19
C ASN A 150 0.01 -12.16 4.85
N LYS A 151 1.10 -11.83 5.57
CA LYS A 151 1.85 -12.83 6.36
C LYS A 151 0.95 -13.51 7.42
N ALA A 152 0.05 -12.74 8.05
CA ALA A 152 -0.92 -13.24 9.01
C ALA A 152 -1.93 -14.24 8.39
N SER A 153 -2.26 -14.09 7.11
CA SER A 153 -3.18 -14.98 6.38
C SER A 153 -2.54 -16.31 6.01
N LEU A 154 -1.21 -16.35 5.85
CA LEU A 154 -0.46 -17.57 5.50
C LEU A 154 0.08 -18.32 6.71
N TYR A 155 0.52 -17.62 7.74
CA TYR A 155 1.17 -18.22 8.91
C TYR A 155 0.51 -17.83 10.24
N PRO A 156 -0.81 -18.02 10.39
CA PRO A 156 -1.53 -17.65 11.61
C PRO A 156 -1.09 -18.44 12.85
N GLU A 157 -0.46 -19.61 12.69
CA GLU A 157 0.08 -20.42 13.77
C GLU A 157 1.18 -19.72 14.58
N TYR A 158 1.88 -18.74 13.99
CA TYR A 158 2.89 -17.93 14.67
C TYR A 158 2.32 -16.64 15.26
N LEU A 159 1.04 -16.31 15.06
CA LEU A 159 0.43 -15.19 15.76
C LEU A 159 0.36 -15.45 17.28
N PRO A 160 0.44 -14.39 18.11
CA PRO A 160 0.06 -14.53 19.50
C PRO A 160 -1.46 -14.78 19.59
N HIS A 161 -1.97 -15.03 20.79
CA HIS A 161 -3.42 -15.18 20.94
C HIS A 161 -4.13 -13.82 20.75
N VAL A 162 -4.54 -13.55 19.52
CA VAL A 162 -5.24 -12.32 19.09
C VAL A 162 -6.77 -12.47 19.00
N GLY A 163 -7.27 -13.69 19.22
CA GLY A 163 -8.66 -14.06 19.02
C GLY A 163 -8.83 -15.06 17.87
N GLU A 164 -10.09 -15.38 17.56
CA GLU A 164 -10.47 -16.20 16.41
C GLU A 164 -11.12 -15.32 15.35
N PRO A 165 -10.90 -15.58 14.05
CA PRO A 165 -11.57 -14.86 12.98
C PRO A 165 -13.09 -14.92 13.11
N LEU A 166 -13.76 -13.79 12.83
CA LEU A 166 -15.23 -13.76 12.77
C LEU A 166 -15.78 -14.63 11.63
N GLU A 167 -17.02 -15.08 11.76
CA GLU A 167 -17.70 -15.85 10.72
C GLU A 167 -17.80 -15.03 9.42
N GLY A 168 -17.50 -15.65 8.28
CA GLY A 168 -17.51 -15.00 6.98
C GLY A 168 -16.42 -15.51 6.05
N ALA A 169 -16.20 -14.77 4.97
CA ALA A 169 -15.12 -14.99 4.01
C ALA A 169 -14.21 -13.75 4.00
N ASP A 170 -12.96 -13.95 3.61
CA ASP A 170 -11.97 -12.87 3.51
C ASP A 170 -12.37 -11.88 2.41
N ASN A 171 -11.88 -10.63 2.49
CA ASN A 171 -12.23 -9.59 1.52
C ASN A 171 -11.87 -9.98 0.08
N ILE A 172 -10.74 -10.66 -0.12
CA ILE A 172 -10.34 -11.16 -1.44
C ILE A 172 -11.32 -12.22 -1.99
N ASP A 173 -11.72 -13.19 -1.17
CA ASP A 173 -12.67 -14.24 -1.56
C ASP A 173 -14.04 -13.65 -1.93
N ARG A 174 -14.44 -12.56 -1.26
CA ARG A 174 -15.68 -11.82 -1.57
C ARG A 174 -15.54 -10.92 -2.81
N LEU A 175 -14.35 -10.42 -3.10
CA LEU A 175 -14.07 -9.55 -4.25
C LEU A 175 -13.99 -10.33 -5.56
N ILE A 176 -13.42 -11.55 -5.56
CA ILE A 176 -13.21 -12.38 -6.76
C ILE A 176 -14.49 -12.53 -7.61
N PRO A 177 -15.68 -12.87 -7.05
CA PRO A 177 -16.91 -12.95 -7.85
C PRO A 177 -17.29 -11.64 -8.56
N TYR A 178 -17.01 -10.49 -7.96
CA TYR A 178 -17.23 -9.19 -8.61
C TYR A 178 -16.23 -8.95 -9.75
N LEU A 179 -14.96 -9.30 -9.56
CA LEU A 179 -13.94 -9.21 -10.61
C LEU A 179 -14.32 -10.09 -11.81
N GLU A 180 -14.73 -11.34 -11.55
CA GLU A 180 -15.19 -12.27 -12.58
C GLU A 180 -16.42 -11.73 -13.33
N ALA A 181 -17.42 -11.24 -12.60
CA ALA A 181 -18.64 -10.68 -13.18
C ALA A 181 -18.36 -9.44 -14.05
N GLN A 182 -17.36 -8.64 -13.69
CA GLN A 182 -16.91 -7.47 -14.44
C GLN A 182 -15.87 -7.81 -15.53
N GLY A 183 -15.43 -9.07 -15.62
CA GLY A 183 -14.44 -9.51 -16.60
C GLY A 183 -13.03 -8.99 -16.35
N VAL A 184 -12.67 -8.70 -15.10
CA VAL A 184 -11.32 -8.30 -14.68
C VAL A 184 -10.48 -9.55 -14.39
N PRO A 185 -9.39 -9.80 -15.13
CA PRO A 185 -8.51 -10.95 -14.88
C PRO A 185 -7.77 -10.82 -13.54
N TYR A 186 -8.11 -11.67 -12.58
CA TYR A 186 -7.39 -11.83 -11.31
C TYR A 186 -6.39 -12.98 -11.39
N LEU A 187 -5.15 -12.73 -10.99
CA LEU A 187 -4.08 -13.72 -10.92
C LEU A 187 -3.90 -14.13 -9.45
N ASP A 188 -4.24 -15.38 -9.12
CA ASP A 188 -4.25 -15.86 -7.74
C ASP A 188 -2.86 -16.25 -7.22
N LEU A 189 -2.40 -15.57 -6.17
CA LEU A 189 -1.19 -15.91 -5.42
C LEU A 189 -1.48 -16.69 -4.13
N PHE A 190 -2.71 -16.69 -3.62
CA PHE A 190 -3.02 -17.36 -2.35
C PHE A 190 -2.90 -18.87 -2.46
N THR A 191 -3.45 -19.47 -3.52
CA THR A 191 -3.37 -20.92 -3.74
C THR A 191 -1.92 -21.43 -3.80
N PRO A 192 -1.02 -20.90 -4.65
CA PRO A 192 0.35 -21.39 -4.71
C PRO A 192 1.13 -21.13 -3.41
N PHE A 193 0.92 -19.99 -2.74
CA PHE A 193 1.61 -19.71 -1.48
C PHE A 193 1.16 -20.64 -0.35
N ARG A 194 -0.14 -20.92 -0.23
CA ARG A 194 -0.66 -21.88 0.77
C ARG A 194 -0.21 -23.33 0.50
N ALA A 195 0.12 -23.66 -0.75
CA ALA A 195 0.57 -24.98 -1.14
C ALA A 195 2.08 -25.19 -0.95
N ALA A 196 2.86 -24.12 -0.74
CA ALA A 196 4.29 -24.20 -0.54
C ALA A 196 4.62 -24.83 0.83
N GLU A 197 5.57 -25.76 0.84
CA GLU A 197 6.06 -26.40 2.08
C GLU A 197 7.15 -25.56 2.78
N GLU A 198 7.81 -24.65 2.06
CA GLU A 198 8.83 -23.75 2.59
C GLU A 198 8.23 -22.41 3.04
N VAL A 199 8.88 -21.75 3.98
CA VAL A 199 8.49 -20.40 4.42
C VAL A 199 8.89 -19.38 3.37
N LEU A 200 7.90 -18.68 2.83
CA LEU A 200 8.04 -17.69 1.75
C LEU A 200 8.05 -16.24 2.24
N TYR A 201 8.08 -16.03 3.55
CA TYR A 201 8.12 -14.72 4.18
C TYR A 201 9.29 -14.62 5.13
N TYR A 202 9.80 -13.42 5.26
CA TYR A 202 10.73 -13.11 6.31
C TYR A 202 10.03 -13.19 7.68
N HIS A 203 10.75 -13.67 8.70
CA HIS A 203 10.18 -13.82 10.04
C HIS A 203 9.98 -12.46 10.69
N THR A 204 10.92 -11.54 10.49
CA THR A 204 10.98 -10.25 11.19
C THR A 204 10.72 -9.05 10.28
N ASP A 205 10.20 -9.29 9.08
CA ASP A 205 9.80 -8.28 8.09
C ASP A 205 8.34 -8.48 7.66
N SER A 206 7.68 -7.44 7.16
CA SER A 206 6.29 -7.48 6.70
C SER A 206 6.09 -8.16 5.33
N HIS A 207 7.16 -8.36 4.56
CA HIS A 207 7.13 -8.83 3.17
C HIS A 207 7.48 -10.31 3.00
N TRP A 208 7.20 -10.82 1.78
CA TRP A 208 7.76 -12.08 1.33
C TRP A 208 9.30 -12.03 1.26
N ASN A 209 9.95 -13.18 1.29
CA ASN A 209 11.39 -13.28 1.02
C ASN A 209 11.67 -13.48 -0.48
N VAL A 210 12.94 -13.58 -0.89
CA VAL A 210 13.30 -13.78 -2.31
C VAL A 210 12.67 -15.04 -2.91
N ARG A 211 12.50 -16.11 -2.11
CA ARG A 211 11.81 -17.34 -2.53
C ARG A 211 10.32 -17.09 -2.81
N GLY A 212 9.64 -16.33 -1.95
CA GLY A 212 8.25 -15.92 -2.16
C GLY A 212 8.08 -15.04 -3.40
N ALA A 213 8.97 -14.06 -3.62
CA ALA A 213 8.97 -13.25 -4.83
C ALA A 213 9.19 -14.09 -6.11
N ALA A 214 10.05 -15.10 -6.05
CA ALA A 214 10.27 -16.03 -7.17
C ALA A 214 9.03 -16.91 -7.46
N LEU A 215 8.34 -17.38 -6.42
CA LEU A 215 7.08 -18.11 -6.62
C LEU A 215 6.02 -17.21 -7.27
N ALA A 216 5.87 -15.98 -6.77
CA ALA A 216 4.95 -15.00 -7.37
C ALA A 216 5.30 -14.74 -8.84
N HIS A 217 6.58 -14.53 -9.17
CA HIS A 217 7.03 -14.39 -10.54
C HIS A 217 6.61 -15.57 -11.43
N ASP A 218 6.84 -16.80 -10.98
CA ASP A 218 6.57 -17.99 -11.80
C ASP A 218 5.07 -18.17 -12.08
N VAL A 219 4.24 -17.89 -11.06
CA VAL A 219 2.78 -17.91 -11.19
C VAL A 219 2.31 -16.83 -12.17
N LEU A 220 2.80 -15.60 -11.99
CA LEU A 220 2.38 -14.44 -12.80
C LEU A 220 2.85 -14.59 -14.26
N THR A 221 4.10 -14.96 -14.50
CA THR A 221 4.63 -15.13 -15.87
C THR A 221 3.95 -16.27 -16.61
N ALA A 222 3.63 -17.37 -15.93
CA ALA A 222 2.83 -18.45 -16.51
C ALA A 222 1.44 -17.97 -16.93
N ALA A 223 0.74 -17.20 -16.07
CA ALA A 223 -0.58 -16.68 -16.35
C ALA A 223 -0.60 -15.59 -17.44
N LEU A 224 0.46 -14.78 -17.52
CA LEU A 224 0.67 -13.74 -18.53
C LEU A 224 1.18 -14.30 -19.88
N GLY A 225 1.28 -15.63 -20.01
CA GLY A 225 1.67 -16.27 -21.27
C GLY A 225 3.16 -16.22 -21.59
N LYS A 226 4.01 -15.81 -20.64
CA LYS A 226 5.48 -15.78 -20.74
C LYS A 226 6.10 -17.16 -20.52
N THR A 227 5.55 -18.16 -21.20
CA THR A 227 5.93 -19.58 -21.07
C THR A 227 7.33 -19.91 -21.61
N ASP A 228 7.97 -18.96 -22.28
CA ASP A 228 9.37 -19.02 -22.70
C ASP A 228 10.36 -18.72 -21.56
N GLN A 229 9.87 -18.20 -20.43
CA GLN A 229 10.68 -17.94 -19.25
C GLN A 229 10.91 -19.21 -18.44
N ALA A 230 12.15 -19.46 -18.06
CA ALA A 230 12.47 -20.51 -17.11
C ALA A 230 12.04 -20.06 -15.70
N PRO A 231 11.37 -20.93 -14.92
CA PRO A 231 10.93 -20.62 -13.56
C PRO A 231 12.13 -20.35 -12.64
N PHE A 232 11.99 -19.37 -11.75
CA PHE A 232 12.99 -19.08 -10.72
C PHE A 232 12.80 -19.94 -9.48
N PHE A 233 11.57 -20.24 -9.07
CA PHE A 233 11.31 -20.91 -7.79
C PHE A 233 12.01 -22.27 -7.68
N ASP A 234 12.02 -23.06 -8.75
CA ASP A 234 12.71 -24.36 -8.79
C ASP A 234 14.20 -24.26 -9.24
N SER A 235 14.70 -23.06 -9.50
CA SER A 235 16.09 -22.85 -9.91
C SER A 235 17.07 -22.97 -8.73
N PRO A 236 18.32 -23.41 -8.98
CA PRO A 236 19.36 -23.41 -7.96
C PRO A 236 19.61 -22.01 -7.38
N TYR A 237 19.84 -21.96 -6.08
CA TYR A 237 20.18 -20.75 -5.34
C TYR A 237 21.18 -21.10 -4.23
N HIS A 238 21.86 -20.07 -3.73
CA HIS A 238 22.72 -20.13 -2.57
C HIS A 238 22.29 -19.08 -1.54
N GLN A 239 22.97 -19.07 -0.39
CA GLN A 239 22.74 -18.04 0.62
C GLN A 239 23.17 -16.68 0.06
N GLY A 240 22.21 -15.78 -0.05
CA GLY A 240 22.42 -14.39 -0.48
C GLY A 240 22.89 -13.49 0.66
N GLU A 241 22.89 -12.19 0.39
CA GLU A 241 23.12 -11.17 1.41
C GLU A 241 22.05 -11.26 2.50
N PRO A 242 22.42 -11.22 3.81
CA PRO A 242 21.45 -11.26 4.88
C PRO A 242 20.49 -10.07 4.85
N HIS A 243 19.20 -10.33 5.11
CA HIS A 243 18.16 -9.31 5.12
C HIS A 243 17.94 -8.75 6.52
N LEU A 244 17.83 -7.42 6.65
CA LEU A 244 17.42 -6.75 7.88
C LEU A 244 15.92 -6.42 7.74
N GLY A 245 15.09 -7.00 8.61
CA GLY A 245 13.63 -6.90 8.48
C GLY A 245 13.06 -5.55 8.92
N ASP A 246 12.11 -5.01 8.17
CA ASP A 246 11.47 -3.71 8.45
C ASP A 246 10.82 -3.65 9.85
N LEU A 247 10.05 -4.67 10.24
CA LEU A 247 9.40 -4.73 11.56
C LEU A 247 10.44 -4.87 12.69
N TYR A 248 11.58 -5.52 12.41
CA TYR A 248 12.69 -5.59 13.36
C TYR A 248 13.34 -4.22 13.57
N GLU A 249 13.58 -3.47 12.49
CA GLU A 249 14.13 -2.11 12.57
C GLU A 249 13.17 -1.16 13.30
N MET A 250 11.86 -1.30 13.09
CA MET A 250 10.86 -0.54 13.84
C MET A 250 10.99 -0.80 15.35
N VAL A 251 10.98 -2.08 15.78
CA VAL A 251 11.03 -2.42 17.22
C VAL A 251 12.40 -2.17 17.84
N TYR A 252 13.48 -2.37 17.07
CA TYR A 252 14.85 -2.31 17.53
C TYR A 252 15.70 -1.40 16.60
N PRO A 253 15.58 -0.06 16.71
CA PRO A 253 16.25 0.87 15.79
C PRO A 253 17.78 0.78 15.75
N THR A 254 18.42 0.24 16.79
CA THR A 254 19.88 -0.04 16.82
C THR A 254 20.21 -1.53 16.69
N GLY A 255 19.19 -2.35 16.46
CA GLY A 255 19.32 -3.77 16.22
C GLY A 255 20.05 -4.04 14.90
N THR A 256 20.81 -5.13 14.87
CA THR A 256 21.58 -5.55 13.69
C THR A 256 21.32 -7.01 13.33
N ARG A 257 20.28 -7.61 13.92
CA ARG A 257 19.92 -9.00 13.65
C ARG A 257 19.33 -9.09 12.26
N THR A 258 19.99 -9.85 11.41
CA THR A 258 19.52 -10.18 10.07
C THR A 258 18.99 -11.60 10.01
N GLU A 259 18.21 -11.88 8.97
CA GLU A 259 17.75 -13.19 8.58
C GLU A 259 18.40 -13.65 7.28
N ALA A 260 18.48 -14.98 7.08
CA ALA A 260 19.06 -15.55 5.88
C ALA A 260 18.12 -15.34 4.70
N ASP A 261 18.70 -15.03 3.54
CA ASP A 261 17.97 -14.86 2.29
C ASP A 261 18.61 -15.68 1.16
N ALA A 262 17.94 -15.73 0.02
CA ALA A 262 18.36 -16.50 -1.16
C ALA A 262 18.91 -15.60 -2.26
N GLU A 263 19.99 -16.04 -2.91
CA GLU A 263 20.46 -15.49 -4.18
C GLU A 263 20.46 -16.60 -5.23
N PHE A 264 19.73 -16.39 -6.33
CA PHE A 264 19.65 -17.38 -7.40
C PHE A 264 20.96 -17.49 -8.17
N ASP A 265 21.34 -18.70 -8.57
CA ASP A 265 22.51 -18.99 -9.43
C ASP A 265 22.27 -18.59 -10.90
N ARG A 266 21.43 -17.57 -11.10
CA ARG A 266 21.01 -17.02 -12.38
C ARG A 266 20.98 -15.50 -12.26
N PRO A 267 21.87 -14.77 -12.96
CA PRO A 267 21.80 -13.33 -12.97
C PRO A 267 20.55 -12.86 -13.74
N PHE A 268 20.01 -11.72 -13.33
CA PHE A 268 19.01 -11.01 -14.12
C PHE A 268 19.66 -10.39 -15.37
N GLY A 269 18.99 -10.49 -16.51
CA GLY A 269 19.44 -10.03 -17.82
C GLY A 269 18.99 -8.62 -18.19
N PHE A 270 18.22 -7.94 -17.33
CA PHE A 270 17.75 -6.59 -17.59
C PHE A 270 18.79 -5.52 -17.21
N SER A 271 18.61 -4.31 -17.73
CA SER A 271 19.35 -3.12 -17.32
C SER A 271 18.38 -2.00 -16.94
N TYR A 272 18.74 -1.19 -15.95
CA TYR A 272 17.95 -0.01 -15.61
C TYR A 272 18.19 1.10 -16.64
N VAL A 273 17.12 1.68 -17.18
CA VAL A 273 17.18 2.81 -18.13
C VAL A 273 17.85 4.02 -17.48
N ARG A 274 17.64 4.19 -16.17
CA ARG A 274 18.30 5.19 -15.33
C ARG A 274 18.73 4.55 -14.01
N PRO A 275 19.87 4.95 -13.42
CA PRO A 275 20.25 4.47 -12.09
C PRO A 275 19.15 4.73 -11.07
N ILE A 276 18.82 3.71 -10.28
CA ILE A 276 17.89 3.80 -9.16
C ILE A 276 18.66 4.03 -7.85
N ARG A 277 18.02 4.65 -6.86
CA ARG A 277 18.56 4.80 -5.50
C ARG A 277 18.31 3.54 -4.68
N SER A 278 17.11 2.97 -4.81
CA SER A 278 16.70 1.74 -4.16
C SER A 278 15.49 1.14 -4.90
N PRO A 279 15.12 -0.13 -4.61
CA PRO A 279 13.88 -0.73 -5.09
C PRO A 279 12.60 0.05 -4.74
N GLU A 280 12.68 0.99 -3.79
CA GLU A 280 11.58 1.84 -3.35
C GLU A 280 11.37 3.09 -4.22
N ASP A 281 12.21 3.32 -5.24
CA ASP A 281 12.02 4.48 -6.11
C ASP A 281 10.59 4.51 -6.70
N GLN A 282 10.01 5.72 -6.72
CA GLN A 282 8.62 5.96 -7.12
C GLN A 282 8.31 5.42 -8.53
N PHE A 283 9.30 5.48 -9.41
CA PHE A 283 9.22 5.04 -10.79
C PHE A 283 10.54 4.41 -11.23
N ILE A 284 10.49 3.18 -11.74
CA ILE A 284 11.63 2.41 -12.23
C ILE A 284 11.36 2.01 -13.67
N GLN A 285 12.38 2.09 -14.54
CA GLN A 285 12.31 1.60 -15.91
C GLN A 285 13.48 0.67 -16.22
N THR A 286 13.20 -0.41 -16.93
CA THR A 286 14.16 -1.44 -17.30
C THR A 286 14.01 -1.86 -18.76
N GLU A 287 15.11 -2.29 -19.36
CA GLU A 287 15.18 -2.84 -20.72
C GLU A 287 15.92 -4.19 -20.72
N THR A 288 15.37 -5.15 -21.45
CA THR A 288 15.95 -6.48 -21.69
C THR A 288 15.85 -6.81 -23.20
N PRO A 289 16.80 -6.34 -24.04
CA PRO A 289 16.67 -6.37 -25.51
C PRO A 289 16.40 -7.75 -26.15
N GLU A 290 16.71 -8.84 -25.45
CA GLU A 290 16.51 -10.22 -25.91
C GLU A 290 15.08 -10.74 -25.68
N LYS A 291 14.25 -10.00 -24.93
CA LYS A 291 12.89 -10.39 -24.55
C LYS A 291 11.84 -9.56 -25.31
N SER A 292 10.64 -10.09 -25.43
CA SER A 292 9.50 -9.42 -26.06
C SER A 292 8.46 -8.95 -25.06
N GLY A 293 7.62 -8.02 -25.49
CA GLY A 293 6.51 -7.47 -24.72
C GLY A 293 6.94 -6.33 -23.79
N SER A 294 5.99 -5.49 -23.41
CA SER A 294 6.24 -4.30 -22.58
C SER A 294 5.27 -4.23 -21.41
N LEU A 295 5.81 -4.14 -20.18
CA LEU A 295 5.04 -4.16 -18.94
C LEU A 295 4.92 -2.76 -18.33
N LEU A 296 3.73 -2.37 -17.92
CA LEU A 296 3.50 -1.33 -16.92
C LEU A 296 2.93 -1.98 -15.65
N MET A 297 3.69 -1.96 -14.57
CA MET A 297 3.26 -2.49 -13.28
C MET A 297 3.01 -1.36 -12.29
N PHE A 298 1.79 -1.30 -11.76
CA PHE A 298 1.52 -0.57 -10.51
C PHE A 298 1.69 -1.54 -9.36
N ARG A 299 2.42 -1.13 -8.33
CA ARG A 299 2.83 -2.01 -7.21
C ARG A 299 2.87 -1.26 -5.89
N ASP A 300 2.83 -1.99 -4.79
CA ASP A 300 3.25 -1.47 -3.50
C ASP A 300 4.68 -1.96 -3.14
N SER A 301 5.00 -2.04 -1.85
CA SER A 301 6.31 -2.49 -1.38
C SER A 301 6.56 -3.99 -1.58
N PHE A 302 5.55 -4.84 -1.74
CA PHE A 302 5.73 -6.25 -2.12
C PHE A 302 6.40 -6.38 -3.48
N GLY A 303 6.05 -5.48 -4.39
CA GLY A 303 6.74 -5.34 -5.67
C GLY A 303 8.23 -5.00 -5.56
N ASN A 304 8.80 -4.65 -4.41
CA ASN A 304 10.24 -4.33 -4.25
C ASN A 304 11.15 -5.49 -4.63
N LEU A 305 10.82 -6.73 -4.22
CA LEU A 305 11.56 -7.90 -4.68
C LEU A 305 11.08 -8.35 -6.07
N LEU A 306 9.77 -8.35 -6.29
CA LEU A 306 9.16 -8.90 -7.51
C LEU A 306 9.53 -8.15 -8.80
N HIS A 307 9.79 -6.83 -8.75
CA HIS A 307 10.06 -6.05 -9.97
C HIS A 307 11.28 -6.55 -10.75
N THR A 308 12.32 -7.03 -10.07
CA THR A 308 13.54 -7.54 -10.73
C THR A 308 13.25 -8.80 -11.55
N PHE A 309 12.46 -9.71 -10.98
CA PHE A 309 12.00 -10.92 -11.67
C PHE A 309 11.12 -10.59 -12.87
N LEU A 310 10.15 -9.68 -12.72
CA LEU A 310 9.29 -9.29 -13.84
C LEU A 310 10.06 -8.50 -14.91
N ALA A 311 11.03 -7.68 -14.54
CA ALA A 311 11.89 -6.98 -15.51
C ALA A 311 12.67 -7.97 -16.40
N ASP A 312 13.13 -9.11 -15.85
CA ASP A 312 13.80 -10.17 -16.61
C ASP A 312 12.89 -10.86 -17.64
N ALA A 313 11.56 -10.80 -17.43
CA ALA A 313 10.57 -11.46 -18.27
C ALA A 313 10.07 -10.60 -19.45
N TYR A 314 10.38 -9.30 -19.49
CA TYR A 314 9.87 -8.35 -20.49
C TYR A 314 10.98 -7.61 -21.22
N GLY A 315 10.74 -7.26 -22.47
CA GLY A 315 11.68 -6.49 -23.29
C GLY A 315 11.85 -5.07 -22.77
N GLU A 316 10.75 -4.48 -22.30
CA GLU A 316 10.71 -3.21 -21.60
C GLU A 316 9.76 -3.36 -20.39
N ALA A 317 10.10 -2.74 -19.26
CA ALA A 317 9.18 -2.69 -18.14
C ALA A 317 9.29 -1.37 -17.38
N ALA A 318 8.14 -0.88 -16.92
CA ALA A 318 8.01 0.29 -16.07
C ALA A 318 7.25 -0.10 -14.80
N PHE A 319 7.76 0.32 -13.64
CA PHE A 319 7.19 0.02 -12.35
C PHE A 319 6.88 1.32 -11.62
N SER A 320 5.63 1.52 -11.22
CA SER A 320 5.18 2.71 -10.50
C SER A 320 4.67 2.30 -9.11
N ARG A 321 5.14 3.00 -8.08
CA ARG A 321 4.60 2.91 -6.71
C ARG A 321 3.54 3.98 -6.44
N ALA A 322 3.07 4.69 -7.47
CA ALA A 322 2.18 5.82 -7.29
C ALA A 322 0.76 5.33 -7.00
N MET A 323 0.20 5.82 -5.90
CA MET A 323 -1.21 5.74 -5.58
C MET A 323 -1.77 7.16 -5.50
N PRO A 324 -2.90 7.47 -6.14
CA PRO A 324 -3.69 6.60 -7.03
C PRO A 324 -2.98 6.27 -8.37
N TYR A 325 -3.43 5.20 -9.04
CA TYR A 325 -2.85 4.74 -10.31
C TYR A 325 -3.02 5.78 -11.41
N THR A 326 -1.92 6.17 -12.06
CA THR A 326 -1.93 7.17 -13.13
C THR A 326 -1.84 6.52 -14.50
N MET A 327 -2.97 6.36 -15.20
CA MET A 327 -3.02 5.60 -16.45
C MET A 327 -2.41 6.33 -17.65
N SER A 328 -2.10 7.62 -17.56
CA SER A 328 -1.32 8.31 -18.60
C SER A 328 0.11 7.75 -18.74
N LEU A 329 0.59 7.00 -17.74
CA LEU A 329 1.83 6.22 -17.86
C LEU A 329 1.75 5.14 -18.94
N LEU A 330 0.55 4.60 -19.22
CA LEU A 330 0.36 3.63 -20.30
C LEU A 330 0.67 4.27 -21.67
N ASP A 331 0.19 5.49 -21.89
CA ASP A 331 0.46 6.24 -23.13
C ASP A 331 1.96 6.60 -23.26
N GLN A 332 2.63 6.88 -22.13
CA GLN A 332 4.06 7.22 -22.10
C GLN A 332 4.98 6.03 -22.34
N THR A 333 4.61 4.86 -21.82
CA THR A 333 5.40 3.63 -21.89
C THR A 333 5.08 2.81 -23.12
N GLY A 334 3.87 2.93 -23.67
CA GLY A 334 3.41 2.08 -24.77
C GLY A 334 3.32 0.59 -24.39
N ALA A 335 3.18 0.30 -23.09
CA ALA A 335 3.08 -1.06 -22.58
C ALA A 335 1.92 -1.83 -23.21
N ASP A 336 2.11 -3.13 -23.48
CA ASP A 336 1.07 -4.04 -23.96
C ASP A 336 0.42 -4.83 -22.83
N THR A 337 1.03 -4.81 -21.64
CA THR A 337 0.56 -5.51 -20.46
C THR A 337 0.56 -4.55 -19.28
N VAL A 338 -0.57 -4.44 -18.59
CA VAL A 338 -0.70 -3.71 -17.33
C VAL A 338 -0.93 -4.71 -16.19
N LEU A 339 -0.10 -4.64 -15.15
CA LEU A 339 -0.28 -5.44 -13.94
C LEU A 339 -0.48 -4.50 -12.74
N ILE A 340 -1.58 -4.65 -12.02
CA ILE A 340 -1.79 -3.98 -10.73
C ILE A 340 -1.57 -5.01 -9.64
N GLU A 341 -0.55 -4.80 -8.83
CA GLU A 341 -0.19 -5.58 -7.66
C GLU A 341 -0.46 -4.75 -6.40
N ILE A 342 -1.10 -5.38 -5.41
CA ILE A 342 -1.36 -4.78 -4.10
C ILE A 342 -1.36 -5.89 -3.05
N VAL A 343 -0.94 -5.59 -1.83
CA VAL A 343 -1.06 -6.51 -0.71
C VAL A 343 -2.48 -6.56 -0.16
N GLU A 344 -2.88 -7.72 0.39
CA GLU A 344 -4.21 -7.99 0.94
C GLU A 344 -4.72 -6.91 1.90
N ARG A 345 -3.88 -6.41 2.82
CA ARG A 345 -4.26 -5.32 3.75
C ARG A 345 -4.61 -4.00 3.10
N ASN A 346 -4.18 -3.79 1.86
CA ASN A 346 -4.43 -2.58 1.10
C ASN A 346 -5.60 -2.74 0.11
N LEU A 347 -6.35 -3.86 0.14
CA LEU A 347 -7.49 -4.08 -0.76
C LEU A 347 -8.54 -2.96 -0.70
N GLU A 348 -8.69 -2.32 0.47
CA GLU A 348 -9.59 -1.18 0.62
C GLU A 348 -9.23 0.00 -0.30
N TRP A 349 -7.97 0.16 -0.70
CA TRP A 349 -7.53 1.25 -1.57
C TRP A 349 -8.20 1.18 -2.94
N TRP A 350 -8.53 -0.01 -3.46
CA TRP A 350 -9.30 -0.10 -4.69
C TRP A 350 -10.72 0.46 -4.57
N ALA A 351 -11.25 0.58 -3.34
CA ALA A 351 -12.56 1.18 -3.07
C ALA A 351 -12.49 2.66 -2.66
N THR A 352 -11.32 3.16 -2.23
CA THR A 352 -11.16 4.52 -1.71
C THR A 352 -10.31 5.44 -2.58
N GLU A 353 -9.33 4.90 -3.30
CA GLU A 353 -8.35 5.66 -4.07
C GLU A 353 -8.66 5.61 -5.56
N ALA A 354 -9.45 6.59 -6.03
CA ALA A 354 -9.86 6.66 -7.42
C ALA A 354 -8.65 6.86 -8.38
N PRO A 355 -8.46 5.97 -9.38
CA PRO A 355 -7.36 6.08 -10.32
C PRO A 355 -7.55 7.28 -11.27
N ILE A 356 -6.43 7.77 -11.80
CA ILE A 356 -6.35 8.94 -12.67
C ILE A 356 -6.37 8.48 -14.13
N PHE A 357 -7.54 8.59 -14.76
CA PHE A 357 -7.75 8.31 -16.19
C PHE A 357 -9.02 9.03 -16.70
N PRO A 358 -9.10 9.37 -18.00
CA PRO A 358 -10.32 9.91 -18.61
C PRO A 358 -11.51 8.98 -18.37
N ALA A 359 -12.59 9.52 -17.78
CA ALA A 359 -13.82 8.78 -17.62
C ALA A 359 -14.43 8.45 -18.99
N PRO A 360 -14.88 7.21 -19.22
CA PRO A 360 -15.38 6.84 -20.52
C PRO A 360 -16.79 7.40 -20.76
N GLU A 361 -17.02 7.90 -21.97
CA GLU A 361 -18.35 8.28 -22.41
C GLU A 361 -19.25 7.06 -22.62
N ARG A 362 -20.53 7.21 -22.30
CA ARG A 362 -21.57 6.20 -22.44
C ARG A 362 -22.74 6.73 -23.23
N VAL A 363 -23.48 5.79 -23.83
CA VAL A 363 -24.75 6.08 -24.48
C VAL A 363 -25.80 5.17 -23.87
N LEU A 364 -26.75 5.76 -23.14
CA LEU A 364 -27.89 5.05 -22.57
C LEU A 364 -29.16 5.35 -23.37
N SER A 365 -30.05 4.36 -23.45
CA SER A 365 -31.33 4.51 -24.13
C SER A 365 -32.46 4.80 -23.14
N GLY A 366 -33.26 5.83 -23.43
CA GLY A 366 -34.43 6.20 -22.63
C GLY A 366 -34.16 7.37 -21.67
N THR A 367 -35.21 7.81 -20.99
CA THR A 367 -35.13 8.87 -19.96
C THR A 367 -35.51 8.27 -18.62
N PRO A 368 -34.55 8.08 -17.70
CA PRO A 368 -34.85 7.55 -16.38
C PRO A 368 -35.87 8.43 -15.64
N PRO A 369 -36.80 7.85 -14.86
CA PRO A 369 -37.64 8.64 -13.97
C PRO A 369 -36.81 9.27 -12.84
N LEU A 370 -37.34 10.36 -12.26
CA LEU A 370 -36.78 10.97 -11.06
C LEU A 370 -36.83 9.99 -9.89
N GLY A 371 -35.70 9.79 -9.22
CA GLY A 371 -35.57 8.95 -8.04
C GLY A 371 -35.53 9.74 -6.73
N GLU A 372 -35.35 9.02 -5.62
CA GLU A 372 -35.32 9.60 -4.26
C GLU A 372 -33.91 9.89 -3.73
N ALA A 373 -32.86 9.43 -4.41
CA ALA A 373 -31.48 9.67 -4.00
C ALA A 373 -31.07 11.13 -4.23
N ARG A 374 -30.12 11.59 -3.43
CA ARG A 374 -29.53 12.93 -3.53
C ARG A 374 -28.07 12.80 -3.93
N ALA A 375 -27.66 13.65 -4.86
CA ALA A 375 -26.26 13.78 -5.26
C ALA A 375 -25.64 15.04 -4.67
N GLN A 376 -24.37 14.94 -4.31
CA GLN A 376 -23.46 16.07 -4.14
C GLN A 376 -22.32 15.89 -5.13
N LEU A 377 -21.90 16.98 -5.77
CA LEU A 377 -20.82 17.01 -6.75
C LEU A 377 -19.94 18.23 -6.46
N ALA A 378 -18.64 18.01 -6.43
CA ALA A 378 -17.62 19.04 -6.31
C ALA A 378 -16.66 18.94 -7.49
N VAL A 379 -16.18 20.10 -7.92
CA VAL A 379 -15.11 20.23 -8.91
C VAL A 379 -13.83 20.48 -8.13
N THR A 380 -12.82 19.63 -8.29
CA THR A 380 -11.53 19.79 -7.62
C THR A 380 -10.56 20.53 -8.54
N GLU A 381 -9.88 21.56 -8.04
CA GLU A 381 -8.90 22.34 -8.82
C GLU A 381 -7.60 21.58 -9.10
N ASP A 382 -7.35 20.49 -8.38
CA ASP A 382 -6.18 19.64 -8.55
C ASP A 382 -6.37 18.67 -9.73
N SER A 383 -6.06 19.16 -10.94
CA SER A 383 -6.06 18.32 -12.12
C SER A 383 -4.74 17.55 -12.23
N LEU A 384 -4.75 16.31 -11.77
CA LEU A 384 -3.67 15.35 -11.94
C LEU A 384 -3.58 14.80 -13.38
N LEU A 385 -4.45 15.25 -14.28
CA LEU A 385 -4.54 14.78 -15.67
C LEU A 385 -4.69 15.95 -16.65
N GLU A 386 -3.65 16.19 -17.45
CA GLU A 386 -3.59 17.33 -18.37
C GLU A 386 -4.82 17.43 -19.29
N GLY A 387 -5.50 18.59 -19.27
CA GLY A 387 -6.69 18.87 -20.07
C GLY A 387 -8.02 18.39 -19.46
N TYR A 388 -7.97 17.65 -18.35
CA TYR A 388 -9.13 17.14 -17.63
C TYR A 388 -9.32 17.89 -16.31
N VAL A 389 -10.48 17.72 -15.69
CA VAL A 389 -10.79 18.20 -14.34
C VAL A 389 -11.35 17.03 -13.56
N ARG A 390 -10.93 16.89 -12.29
CA ARG A 390 -11.47 15.91 -11.37
C ARG A 390 -12.81 16.41 -10.85
N LEU A 391 -13.83 15.57 -11.00
CA LEU A 391 -15.12 15.71 -10.35
C LEU A 391 -15.24 14.60 -9.30
N GLU A 392 -15.73 14.94 -8.13
CA GLU A 392 -15.95 13.99 -7.05
C GLU A 392 -17.26 14.27 -6.34
N GLY A 393 -17.87 13.23 -5.79
CA GLY A 393 -19.17 13.40 -5.17
C GLY A 393 -19.70 12.16 -4.49
N ARG A 394 -20.95 12.26 -4.03
CA ARG A 394 -21.64 11.20 -3.30
C ARG A 394 -23.10 11.10 -3.68
N LEU A 395 -23.59 9.86 -3.76
CA LEU A 395 -25.01 9.53 -3.82
C LEU A 395 -25.48 9.02 -2.45
N THR A 396 -26.53 9.63 -1.91
CA THR A 396 -27.16 9.24 -0.63
C THR A 396 -28.64 8.94 -0.83
N GLY A 397 -29.18 7.98 -0.08
CA GLY A 397 -30.58 7.54 -0.19
C GLY A 397 -30.71 6.13 -0.76
N ALA A 398 -31.82 5.85 -1.44
CA ALA A 398 -32.12 4.53 -1.97
C ALA A 398 -31.31 4.23 -3.25
N VAL A 399 -30.09 3.75 -3.09
CA VAL A 399 -29.16 3.38 -4.17
C VAL A 399 -28.76 1.92 -3.98
N ASP A 400 -28.78 1.14 -5.07
CA ASP A 400 -28.32 -0.25 -5.03
C ASP A 400 -26.80 -0.30 -4.78
N PRO A 401 -26.28 -1.22 -3.95
CA PRO A 401 -24.84 -1.33 -3.68
C PRO A 401 -24.01 -1.59 -4.94
N ASP A 402 -24.59 -2.27 -5.94
CA ASP A 402 -23.99 -2.58 -7.23
C ASP A 402 -24.40 -1.61 -8.36
N SER A 403 -24.89 -0.42 -7.98
CA SER A 403 -25.24 0.62 -8.94
C SER A 403 -23.98 1.17 -9.64
N PRO A 404 -23.88 1.12 -10.98
CA PRO A 404 -22.97 2.02 -11.68
C PRO A 404 -23.39 3.48 -11.44
N VAL A 405 -22.44 4.40 -11.51
CA VAL A 405 -22.71 5.85 -11.36
C VAL A 405 -22.39 6.54 -12.67
N TYR A 406 -23.40 7.17 -13.26
CA TYR A 406 -23.21 7.99 -14.45
C TYR A 406 -23.43 9.47 -14.14
N VAL A 407 -22.62 10.31 -14.77
CA VAL A 407 -22.69 11.77 -14.64
C VAL A 407 -22.95 12.35 -16.02
N GLN A 408 -24.15 12.90 -16.21
CA GLN A 408 -24.54 13.63 -17.40
C GLN A 408 -24.07 15.09 -17.26
N LEU A 409 -23.22 15.54 -18.18
CA LEU A 409 -22.73 16.92 -18.28
C LEU A 409 -23.18 17.52 -19.62
N GLY A 410 -24.27 18.31 -19.59
CA GLY A 410 -24.91 18.76 -20.83
C GLY A 410 -25.41 17.59 -21.68
N GLU A 411 -24.84 17.39 -22.86
CA GLU A 411 -25.20 16.28 -23.77
C GLU A 411 -24.33 15.02 -23.60
N ALA A 412 -23.18 15.12 -22.93
CA ALA A 412 -22.26 14.01 -22.72
C ALA A 412 -22.57 13.26 -21.42
N LEU A 413 -22.60 11.92 -21.49
CA LEU A 413 -22.79 11.05 -20.33
C LEU A 413 -21.49 10.32 -20.06
N TYR A 414 -20.95 10.46 -18.86
CA TYR A 414 -19.74 9.78 -18.42
C TYR A 414 -20.08 8.71 -17.40
N GLU A 415 -19.33 7.62 -17.40
CA GLU A 415 -19.34 6.68 -16.28
C GLU A 415 -18.23 7.03 -15.29
N ALA A 416 -18.63 7.26 -14.03
CA ALA A 416 -17.70 7.54 -12.96
C ALA A 416 -17.19 6.24 -12.31
N SER A 417 -15.98 6.30 -11.75
CA SER A 417 -15.49 5.26 -10.85
C SER A 417 -16.28 5.37 -9.54
N PRO A 418 -17.06 4.36 -9.12
CA PRO A 418 -17.89 4.41 -7.91
C PRO A 418 -17.05 4.18 -6.63
N VAL A 419 -15.97 4.95 -6.50
CA VAL A 419 -14.95 4.89 -5.45
C VAL A 419 -14.52 6.31 -5.06
N GLY A 420 -14.01 6.45 -3.86
CA GLY A 420 -13.56 7.71 -3.28
C GLY A 420 -13.51 7.61 -1.76
N GLU A 421 -13.24 8.72 -1.09
CA GLU A 421 -13.08 8.75 0.38
C GLU A 421 -14.20 7.99 1.12
N ALA A 422 -13.87 7.39 2.26
CA ALA A 422 -14.87 6.72 3.10
C ALA A 422 -15.88 7.72 3.67
N GLY A 423 -17.15 7.31 3.82
CA GLY A 423 -18.20 8.15 4.38
C GLY A 423 -19.60 7.71 3.98
N GLU A 424 -20.62 8.49 4.38
CA GLU A 424 -22.02 8.15 4.10
C GLU A 424 -22.34 8.22 2.60
N GLY A 425 -23.05 7.20 2.09
CA GLY A 425 -23.45 7.09 0.69
C GLY A 425 -22.38 6.48 -0.22
N THR A 426 -22.73 6.35 -1.52
CA THR A 426 -21.84 5.83 -2.57
C THR A 426 -20.95 6.96 -3.08
N PRO A 427 -19.62 6.94 -2.83
CA PRO A 427 -18.71 7.90 -3.42
C PRO A 427 -18.54 7.64 -4.91
N PHE A 428 -18.18 8.67 -5.66
CA PHE A 428 -17.77 8.51 -7.05
C PHE A 428 -16.75 9.59 -7.45
N THR A 429 -15.88 9.23 -8.38
CA THR A 429 -14.83 10.10 -8.93
C THR A 429 -14.72 9.91 -10.44
N LEU A 430 -14.53 10.99 -11.18
CA LEU A 430 -14.34 10.97 -12.63
C LEU A 430 -13.45 12.12 -13.11
N TYR A 431 -12.71 11.89 -14.19
CA TYR A 431 -11.95 12.92 -14.88
C TYR A 431 -12.61 13.21 -16.23
N VAL A 432 -13.08 14.45 -16.42
CA VAL A 432 -13.76 14.89 -17.64
C VAL A 432 -13.03 16.07 -18.28
N PRO A 433 -13.19 16.33 -19.59
CA PRO A 433 -12.61 17.51 -20.22
C PRO A 433 -13.03 18.79 -19.48
N ALA A 434 -12.10 19.73 -19.30
CA ALA A 434 -12.34 20.95 -18.52
C ALA A 434 -13.53 21.81 -19.01
N GLU A 435 -13.85 21.71 -20.30
CA GLU A 435 -15.01 22.39 -20.91
C GLU A 435 -16.36 21.76 -20.56
N GLU A 436 -16.40 20.44 -20.30
CA GLU A 436 -17.61 19.71 -19.93
C GLU A 436 -17.92 19.89 -18.43
N ALA A 437 -16.90 20.04 -17.59
CA ALA A 437 -17.04 20.24 -16.14
C ALA A 437 -17.84 21.50 -15.73
N GLN A 438 -18.02 22.46 -16.65
CA GLN A 438 -18.77 23.70 -16.40
C GLN A 438 -20.25 23.60 -16.74
N ARG A 439 -20.69 22.44 -17.27
CA ARG A 439 -22.07 22.24 -17.70
C ARG A 439 -22.97 21.80 -16.53
N PRO A 440 -24.29 22.01 -16.61
CA PRO A 440 -25.22 21.46 -15.63
C PRO A 440 -25.04 19.94 -15.52
N ALA A 441 -25.00 19.45 -14.29
CA ALA A 441 -24.78 18.05 -13.98
C ALA A 441 -26.08 17.36 -13.55
N GLU A 442 -26.24 16.11 -13.94
CA GLU A 442 -27.32 15.23 -13.49
C GLU A 442 -26.72 13.83 -13.28
N LEU A 443 -27.08 13.15 -12.18
CA LEU A 443 -26.57 11.82 -11.89
C LEU A 443 -27.61 10.75 -12.17
N LEU A 444 -27.15 9.64 -12.76
CA LEU A 444 -27.96 8.46 -12.99
C LEU A 444 -27.41 7.30 -12.16
N TYR A 445 -28.32 6.57 -11.53
CA TYR A 445 -28.01 5.50 -10.58
C TYR A 445 -29.12 4.44 -10.59
N GLN A 446 -28.85 3.26 -10.05
CA GLN A 446 -29.80 2.16 -9.94
C GLN A 446 -30.39 2.05 -8.54
N SER A 447 -31.68 1.72 -8.48
CA SER A 447 -32.43 1.39 -7.27
C SER A 447 -33.44 0.30 -7.58
N GLY A 448 -33.42 -0.82 -6.86
CA GLY A 448 -34.24 -1.99 -7.18
C GLY A 448 -34.01 -2.53 -8.61
N GLY A 449 -32.80 -2.38 -9.14
CA GLY A 449 -32.41 -2.79 -10.50
C GLY A 449 -32.95 -1.90 -11.63
N GLN A 450 -33.62 -0.80 -11.31
CA GLN A 450 -34.10 0.19 -12.29
C GLN A 450 -33.22 1.44 -12.24
N LEU A 451 -32.93 2.01 -13.41
CA LEU A 451 -32.18 3.27 -13.53
C LEU A 451 -33.09 4.47 -13.20
N TYR A 452 -32.58 5.37 -12.37
CA TYR A 452 -33.19 6.62 -11.95
C TYR A 452 -32.24 7.79 -12.18
N THR A 453 -32.78 9.00 -12.15
CA THR A 453 -32.01 10.23 -12.11
C THR A 453 -32.21 10.99 -10.79
N THR A 454 -31.17 11.70 -10.32
CA THR A 454 -31.28 12.68 -9.23
C THR A 454 -31.93 14.00 -9.65
N GLY A 455 -32.12 14.22 -10.96
CA GLY A 455 -32.37 15.54 -11.53
C GLY A 455 -31.11 16.41 -11.53
N ALA A 456 -31.25 17.63 -12.06
CA ALA A 456 -30.16 18.59 -12.16
C ALA A 456 -29.67 19.04 -10.77
N ILE A 457 -28.35 19.10 -10.60
CA ILE A 457 -27.66 19.53 -9.37
C ILE A 457 -26.79 20.77 -9.57
#